data_AF-A0A7C7T7Q5-F1
#
_entry.id   AF-A0A7C7T7Q5-F1
#
_cell.length_a   1.000
_cell.length_b   1.000
_cell.length_c   1.000
_cell.angle_alpha   90.00
_cell.angle_beta   90.00
_cell.angle_gamma   90.00
#
_symmetry.space_group_name_H-M   'P 1'
#
loop_
_entity.id
_entity.type
_entity.pdbx_description
1 polymer ?
#
loop_
_entity_poly.entity_id
_entity_poly.type
_entity_poly.pdbx_seq_one_letter_code
_entity_poly.pdbx_strand_id
1 'polypeptide(L)'
;MCGRPVGVLYAVQIYLWEELRLLVEVKVQSLWVDGTTNTPVVMLKELSGERVLPIWIGPGEASAIATELTAMEFARPLTHDLLCAVMKQLGGTLQKVVISRVEDSTYYAELLVLKDGELISLDARPSDSIAIALRSDTQILAHEELLGIAGDLSTGDWKSTETKPFSSSPPFMGPDELEEHLRRLNPEDFGRFTP
;
A
#
# COMPACT_ATOMS: atom_id res chain seq x y z
N MET A 1 32.58 19.80 33.31
CA MET A 1 32.29 20.03 31.88
C MET A 1 32.50 18.73 31.15
N CYS A 2 31.45 17.94 30.94
CA CYS A 2 31.52 16.66 30.25
C CYS A 2 31.25 16.92 28.77
N GLY A 3 32.30 16.98 27.94
CA GLY A 3 32.15 17.13 26.50
C GLY A 3 31.45 15.90 25.93
N ARG A 4 30.22 16.08 25.44
CA ARG A 4 29.59 15.06 24.60
C ARG A 4 30.44 14.90 23.33
N PRO A 5 30.76 13.67 22.89
CA PRO A 5 31.56 13.48 21.69
C PRO A 5 30.77 13.97 20.47
N VAL A 6 31.24 15.07 19.87
CA VAL A 6 30.66 15.72 18.68
C VAL A 6 30.57 14.77 17.48
N GLY A 7 31.39 13.71 17.46
CA GLY A 7 31.43 12.71 16.38
C GLY A 7 30.23 11.75 16.32
N VAL A 8 29.56 11.44 17.44
CA VAL A 8 28.41 10.52 17.44
C VAL A 8 27.17 11.19 16.83
N LEU A 9 26.95 12.46 17.15
CA LEU A 9 25.86 13.25 16.57
C LEU A 9 26.04 13.44 15.06
N TYR A 10 27.27 13.68 14.59
CA TYR A 10 27.56 13.78 13.16
C TYR A 10 27.38 12.46 12.41
N ALA A 11 27.81 11.33 12.98
CA ALA A 11 27.60 10.02 12.37
C ALA A 11 26.10 9.69 12.28
N VAL A 12 25.34 9.85 13.37
CA VAL A 12 23.88 9.65 13.37
C VAL A 12 23.20 10.58 12.35
N GLN A 13 23.63 11.83 12.26
CA GLN A 13 23.13 12.78 11.26
C GLN A 13 23.47 12.31 9.82
N ILE A 14 24.68 11.81 9.55
CA ILE A 14 25.06 11.31 8.22
C ILE A 14 24.26 10.06 7.83
N TYR A 15 24.08 9.11 8.75
CA TYR A 15 23.30 7.89 8.51
C TYR A 15 21.83 8.18 8.26
N LEU A 16 21.19 9.06 9.06
CA LEU A 16 19.82 9.51 8.82
C LEU A 16 19.67 10.24 7.47
N TRP A 17 20.71 10.91 7.00
CA TRP A 17 20.72 11.58 5.70
C TRP A 17 20.96 10.62 4.53
N GLU A 18 21.70 9.52 4.73
CA GLU A 18 21.84 8.45 3.74
C GLU A 18 20.55 7.63 3.60
N GLU A 19 19.90 7.25 4.71
CA GLU A 19 18.59 6.58 4.67
C GLU A 19 17.54 7.45 3.95
N LEU A 20 17.51 8.76 4.20
CA LEU A 20 16.59 9.68 3.51
C LEU A 20 16.93 9.86 2.02
N ARG A 21 18.18 9.67 1.59
CA ARG A 21 18.58 9.74 0.18
C ARG A 21 18.17 8.51 -0.62
N LEU A 22 17.83 7.42 0.06
CA LEU A 22 17.37 6.18 -0.55
C LEU A 22 15.83 6.07 -0.58
N LEU A 23 15.12 7.10 -0.14
CA LEU A 23 13.66 7.13 -0.20
C LEU A 23 13.19 8.01 -1.35
N VAL A 24 12.32 7.43 -2.17
CA VAL A 24 11.70 8.09 -3.31
C VAL A 24 10.22 8.26 -3.05
N GLU A 25 9.72 9.48 -3.26
CA GLU A 25 8.29 9.72 -3.18
C GLU A 25 7.58 9.09 -4.36
N VAL A 26 6.52 8.34 -4.05
CA VAL A 26 5.67 7.65 -5.01
C VAL A 26 4.22 8.05 -4.79
N LYS A 27 3.41 7.92 -5.84
CA LYS A 27 1.96 8.09 -5.77
C LYS A 27 1.25 6.89 -6.38
N VAL A 28 0.04 6.64 -5.90
CA VAL A 28 -0.83 5.66 -6.52
C VAL A 28 -1.23 6.18 -7.91
N GLN A 29 -0.75 5.49 -8.95
CA GLN A 29 -1.07 5.84 -10.34
C GLN A 29 -2.37 5.18 -10.78
N SER A 30 -2.53 3.89 -10.47
CA SER A 30 -3.68 3.09 -10.91
C SER A 30 -3.80 1.77 -10.14
N LEU A 31 -4.99 1.16 -10.23
CA LEU A 31 -5.27 -0.21 -9.77
C LEU A 31 -5.70 -1.06 -10.97
N TRP A 32 -5.09 -2.23 -11.10
CA TRP A 32 -5.38 -3.20 -12.16
C TRP A 32 -5.72 -4.56 -11.56
N VAL A 33 -6.25 -5.44 -12.40
CA VAL A 33 -6.37 -6.87 -12.13
C VAL A 33 -5.43 -7.60 -13.09
N ASP A 34 -4.56 -8.44 -12.54
CA ASP A 34 -3.76 -9.39 -13.30
C ASP A 34 -4.67 -10.47 -13.89
N GLY A 35 -4.75 -10.56 -15.22
CA GLY A 35 -5.63 -11.51 -15.91
C GLY A 35 -5.27 -12.98 -15.71
N THR A 36 -4.04 -13.30 -15.28
CA THR A 36 -3.62 -14.69 -15.04
C THR A 36 -4.08 -15.16 -13.66
N THR A 37 -3.88 -14.33 -12.65
CA THR A 37 -4.13 -14.67 -11.25
C THR A 37 -5.47 -14.12 -10.72
N ASN A 38 -6.14 -13.28 -11.50
CA ASN A 38 -7.29 -12.47 -11.09
C ASN A 38 -7.04 -11.69 -9.79
N THR A 39 -5.77 -11.35 -9.52
CA THR A 39 -5.35 -10.67 -8.29
C THR A 39 -5.17 -9.17 -8.57
N PRO A 40 -5.69 -8.28 -7.71
CA PRO A 40 -5.47 -6.85 -7.84
C PRO A 40 -4.00 -6.45 -7.69
N VAL A 41 -3.59 -5.45 -8.47
CA VAL A 41 -2.24 -4.86 -8.43
C VAL A 41 -2.36 -3.35 -8.31
N VAL A 42 -1.70 -2.78 -7.29
CA VAL A 42 -1.53 -1.32 -7.16
C VAL A 42 -0.24 -0.88 -7.82
N MET A 43 -0.34 0.12 -8.69
CA MET A 43 0.79 0.69 -9.41
C MET A 43 1.22 1.98 -8.73
N LEU A 44 2.41 1.97 -8.12
CA LEU A 44 3.01 3.14 -7.49
C LEU A 44 4.01 3.78 -8.45
N LYS A 45 3.73 5.00 -8.92
CA LYS A 45 4.63 5.74 -9.81
C LYS A 45 5.47 6.72 -9.00
N GLU A 46 6.77 6.73 -9.25
CA GLU A 46 7.70 7.75 -8.75
C GLU A 46 7.27 9.16 -9.18
N LEU A 47 7.29 10.13 -8.25
CA LEU A 47 6.88 11.51 -8.55
C LEU A 47 7.85 12.23 -9.49
N SER A 48 9.16 12.02 -9.30
CA SER A 48 10.23 12.72 -10.02
C SER A 48 10.74 11.98 -11.25
N GLY A 49 10.08 10.88 -11.66
CA GLY A 49 10.56 9.98 -12.70
C GLY A 49 9.45 9.17 -13.37
N GLU A 50 9.85 8.17 -14.15
CA GLU A 50 8.95 7.30 -14.92
C GLU A 50 8.90 5.86 -14.39
N ARG A 51 9.62 5.56 -13.30
CA ARG A 51 9.64 4.23 -12.69
C ARG A 51 8.31 3.94 -12.00
N VAL A 52 7.91 2.67 -12.05
CA VAL A 52 6.67 2.19 -11.44
C VAL A 52 6.95 0.92 -10.65
N LEU A 53 6.44 0.87 -9.42
CA LEU A 53 6.49 -0.28 -8.52
C LEU A 53 5.11 -0.95 -8.47
N PRO A 54 4.92 -2.14 -9.07
CA PRO A 54 3.71 -2.94 -8.92
C PRO A 54 3.71 -3.70 -7.59
N ILE A 55 2.61 -3.67 -6.85
CA ILE A 55 2.40 -4.48 -5.64
C ILE A 55 1.07 -5.21 -5.73
N TRP A 56 1.09 -6.55 -5.66
CA TRP A 56 -0.10 -7.38 -5.63
C TRP A 56 -0.74 -7.30 -4.24
N ILE A 57 -2.05 -7.10 -4.19
CA ILE A 57 -2.82 -6.92 -2.96
C ILE A 57 -4.13 -7.72 -3.04
N GLY A 58 -4.77 -7.95 -1.89
CA GLY A 58 -6.05 -8.64 -1.85
C GLY A 58 -7.22 -7.76 -2.35
N PRO A 59 -8.37 -8.37 -2.70
CA PRO A 59 -9.56 -7.65 -3.16
C PRO A 59 -10.11 -6.63 -2.16
N GLY A 60 -10.09 -6.96 -0.86
CA GLY A 60 -10.58 -6.06 0.20
C GLY A 60 -9.68 -4.82 0.32
N GLU A 61 -8.37 -5.02 0.26
CA GLU A 61 -7.38 -3.95 0.25
C GLU A 61 -7.51 -3.06 -0.99
N ALA A 62 -7.65 -3.67 -2.17
CA ALA A 62 -7.85 -2.94 -3.42
C ALA A 62 -9.13 -2.10 -3.38
N SER A 63 -10.22 -2.63 -2.81
CA SER A 63 -11.45 -1.88 -2.60
C SER A 63 -11.24 -0.67 -1.68
N ALA A 64 -10.50 -0.84 -0.57
CA ALA A 64 -10.24 0.25 0.38
C ALA A 64 -9.43 1.40 -0.24
N ILE A 65 -8.48 1.09 -1.12
CA ILE A 65 -7.71 2.06 -1.89
C ILE A 65 -8.58 2.69 -2.98
N ALA A 66 -9.32 1.90 -3.76
CA ALA A 66 -10.17 2.38 -4.85
C ALA A 66 -11.24 3.37 -4.36
N THR A 67 -11.88 3.08 -3.23
CA THR A 67 -12.83 3.97 -2.58
C THR A 67 -12.25 5.38 -2.39
N GLU A 68 -11.02 5.47 -1.88
CA GLU A 68 -10.37 6.76 -1.62
C GLU A 68 -9.96 7.46 -2.92
N LEU A 69 -9.40 6.73 -3.89
CA LEU A 69 -9.04 7.29 -5.21
C LEU A 69 -10.24 7.86 -5.96
N THR A 70 -11.43 7.30 -5.75
CA THR A 70 -12.69 7.77 -6.34
C THR A 70 -13.39 8.86 -5.53
N ALA A 71 -12.81 9.28 -4.39
CA ALA A 71 -13.39 10.23 -3.46
C ALA A 71 -14.84 9.87 -3.06
N MET A 72 -15.12 8.58 -2.84
CA MET A 72 -16.45 8.09 -2.49
C MET A 72 -16.75 8.38 -1.03
N GLU A 73 -17.83 9.12 -0.77
CA GLU A 73 -18.27 9.45 0.59
C GLU A 73 -19.19 8.37 1.18
N PHE A 74 -18.95 8.01 2.45
CA PHE A 74 -19.76 7.06 3.20
C PHE A 74 -20.41 7.73 4.41
N ALA A 75 -21.64 7.31 4.75
CA ALA A 75 -22.35 7.82 5.91
C ALA A 75 -21.71 7.45 7.26
N ARG A 76 -20.85 6.43 7.27
CA ARG A 76 -20.11 5.93 8.43
C ARG A 76 -18.64 5.74 8.05
N PRO A 77 -17.70 5.99 8.99
CA PRO A 77 -16.28 5.77 8.73
C PRO A 77 -16.00 4.29 8.48
N LEU A 78 -15.17 4.01 7.48
CA LEU A 78 -14.62 2.69 7.20
C LEU A 78 -13.42 2.40 8.11
N THR A 79 -12.81 1.23 7.96
CA THR A 79 -11.71 0.75 8.80
C THR A 79 -10.52 1.71 8.83
N HIS A 80 -10.06 2.16 7.66
CA HIS A 80 -8.91 3.07 7.57
C HIS A 80 -9.26 4.49 8.04
N ASP A 81 -10.51 4.95 7.84
CA ASP A 81 -10.98 6.23 8.40
C ASP A 81 -10.98 6.20 9.93
N LEU A 82 -11.47 5.09 10.51
CA LEU A 82 -11.47 4.87 11.95
C LEU A 82 -10.05 4.87 12.50
N LEU A 83 -9.10 4.21 11.82
CA LEU A 83 -7.70 4.18 12.26
C LEU A 83 -7.05 5.58 12.22
N CYS A 84 -7.29 6.36 11.17
CA CYS A 84 -6.85 7.75 11.10
C CYS A 84 -7.43 8.58 12.26
N ALA A 85 -8.72 8.40 12.57
CA ALA A 85 -9.37 9.07 13.69
C ALA A 85 -8.77 8.65 15.04
N VAL A 86 -8.56 7.34 15.26
CA VAL A 86 -7.95 6.81 16.50
C VAL A 86 -6.54 7.37 16.68
N MET A 87 -5.71 7.33 15.64
CA MET A 87 -4.34 7.85 15.68
C MET A 87 -4.33 9.32 16.10
N LYS A 88 -5.16 10.14 15.46
CA LYS A 88 -5.30 11.57 15.77
C LYS A 88 -5.80 11.82 17.19
N GLN A 89 -6.84 11.09 17.63
CA GLN A 89 -7.44 11.27 18.95
C GLN A 89 -6.51 10.83 20.09
N LEU A 90 -5.58 9.91 19.82
CA LEU A 90 -4.54 9.50 20.76
C LEU A 90 -3.28 10.39 20.69
N GLY A 91 -3.32 11.50 19.95
CA GLY A 91 -2.24 12.48 19.84
C GLY A 91 -1.14 12.14 18.83
N GLY A 92 -1.35 11.12 17.99
CA GLY A 92 -0.43 10.75 16.92
C GLY A 92 -0.71 11.51 15.62
N THR A 93 0.35 11.89 14.91
CA THR A 93 0.29 12.45 13.55
C THR A 93 1.12 11.61 12.61
N LEU A 94 0.49 10.98 11.60
CA LEU A 94 1.22 10.29 10.55
C LEU A 94 2.09 11.28 9.78
N GLN A 95 3.40 11.04 9.73
CA GLN A 95 4.36 11.89 9.02
C GLN A 95 4.59 11.42 7.59
N LYS A 96 4.74 10.11 7.42
CA LYS A 96 4.98 9.46 6.14
C LYS A 96 4.73 7.96 6.23
N VAL A 97 4.51 7.36 5.08
CA VAL A 97 4.53 5.91 4.88
C VAL A 97 5.81 5.54 4.14
N VAL A 98 6.46 4.46 4.56
CA VAL A 98 7.66 3.95 3.89
C VAL A 98 7.45 2.51 3.48
N ILE A 99 7.49 2.20 2.18
CA ILE A 99 7.58 0.84 1.66
C ILE A 99 9.06 0.49 1.65
N SER A 100 9.47 -0.32 2.62
CA SER A 100 10.88 -0.42 3.02
C SER A 100 11.63 -1.52 2.29
N ARG A 101 11.03 -2.70 2.15
CA ARG A 101 11.71 -3.88 1.58
C ARG A 101 10.73 -4.91 1.00
N VAL A 102 11.29 -5.88 0.29
CA VAL A 102 10.61 -7.09 -0.17
C VAL A 102 11.45 -8.31 0.22
N GLU A 103 10.81 -9.30 0.86
CA GLU A 103 11.43 -10.57 1.23
C GLU A 103 10.48 -11.69 0.80
N ASP A 104 10.96 -12.69 0.06
CA ASP A 104 10.15 -13.81 -0.44
C ASP A 104 8.81 -13.37 -1.07
N SER A 105 8.87 -12.37 -1.96
CA SER A 105 7.72 -11.75 -2.63
C SER A 105 6.71 -11.03 -1.69
N THR A 106 7.04 -10.87 -0.41
CA THR A 106 6.25 -10.14 0.58
C THR A 106 6.84 -8.75 0.79
N TYR A 107 6.08 -7.72 0.43
CA TYR A 107 6.48 -6.34 0.67
C TYR A 107 6.12 -5.90 2.09
N TYR A 108 7.01 -5.12 2.69
CA TYR A 108 6.84 -4.55 4.03
C TYR A 108 6.74 -3.03 3.95
N ALA A 109 5.93 -2.45 4.84
CA ALA A 109 5.82 -1.01 4.96
C ALA A 109 5.76 -0.57 6.43
N GLU A 110 6.05 0.70 6.66
CA GLU A 110 6.02 1.31 7.99
C GLU A 110 5.21 2.60 7.96
N LEU A 111 4.36 2.78 8.96
CA LEU A 111 3.72 4.05 9.26
C LEU A 111 4.60 4.81 10.26
N LEU A 112 5.18 5.93 9.86
CA LEU A 112 5.97 6.76 10.76
C LEU A 112 5.06 7.80 11.42
N VAL A 113 4.76 7.60 12.71
CA VAL A 113 3.82 8.42 13.48
C VAL A 113 4.57 9.26 14.51
N LEU A 114 4.40 10.58 14.46
CA LEU A 114 4.92 11.49 15.47
C LEU A 114 3.93 11.58 16.63
N LYS A 115 4.39 11.30 17.85
CA LYS A 115 3.60 11.45 19.08
C LYS A 115 4.49 11.96 20.20
N ASP A 116 4.08 13.01 20.90
CA ASP A 116 4.81 13.58 22.05
C ASP A 116 6.29 13.92 21.76
N GLY A 117 6.60 14.25 20.51
CA GLY A 117 7.97 14.54 20.06
C GLY A 117 8.82 13.32 19.71
N GLU A 118 8.27 12.11 19.83
CA GLU A 118 8.89 10.84 19.47
C GLU A 118 8.33 10.32 18.14
N LEU A 119 9.21 9.83 17.27
CA LEU A 119 8.82 9.19 16.01
C LEU A 119 8.70 7.69 16.24
N ILE A 120 7.48 7.18 16.15
CA ILE A 120 7.14 5.77 16.33
C ILE A 120 7.00 5.14 14.94
N SER A 121 7.74 4.06 14.69
CA SER A 121 7.54 3.22 13.50
C SER A 121 6.55 2.10 13.80
N LEU A 122 5.52 1.94 12.98
CA LEU A 122 4.56 0.84 13.06
C LEU A 122 4.66 -0.01 11.80
N ASP A 123 5.04 -1.28 11.97
CA ASP A 123 5.04 -2.26 10.89
C ASP A 123 3.61 -2.47 10.36
N ALA A 124 3.47 -2.47 9.04
CA ALA A 124 2.19 -2.58 8.35
C ALA A 124 2.36 -3.14 6.94
N ARG A 125 1.30 -3.74 6.41
CA ARG A 125 1.27 -4.14 5.00
C ARG A 125 1.24 -2.90 4.10
N PRO A 126 1.90 -2.89 2.94
CA PRO A 126 1.85 -1.76 2.02
C PRO A 126 0.43 -1.35 1.64
N SER A 127 -0.47 -2.31 1.45
CA SER A 127 -1.88 -2.06 1.14
C SER A 127 -2.58 -1.18 2.18
N ASP A 128 -2.45 -1.53 3.45
CA ASP A 128 -3.04 -0.78 4.56
C ASP A 128 -2.39 0.60 4.67
N SER A 129 -1.06 0.65 4.56
CA SER A 129 -0.30 1.89 4.64
C SER A 129 -0.68 2.88 3.53
N ILE A 130 -0.83 2.40 2.29
CA ILE A 130 -1.30 3.21 1.16
C ILE A 130 -2.73 3.72 1.42
N ALA A 131 -3.64 2.86 1.87
CA ALA A 131 -5.03 3.25 2.14
C ALA A 131 -5.15 4.31 3.24
N ILE A 132 -4.27 4.28 4.25
CA ILE A 132 -4.18 5.28 5.31
C ILE A 132 -3.58 6.58 4.78
N ALA A 133 -2.45 6.50 4.06
CA ALA A 133 -1.77 7.68 3.52
C ALA A 133 -2.67 8.51 2.59
N LEU A 134 -3.47 7.85 1.75
CA LEU A 134 -4.42 8.56 0.89
C LEU A 134 -5.47 9.33 1.70
N ARG A 135 -6.00 8.74 2.79
CA ARG A 135 -7.01 9.35 3.67
C ARG A 135 -6.46 10.47 4.55
N SER A 136 -5.19 10.39 4.92
CA SER A 136 -4.51 11.37 5.75
C SER A 136 -3.72 12.40 4.94
N ASP A 137 -3.82 12.37 3.61
CA ASP A 137 -3.05 13.20 2.68
C ASP A 137 -1.55 13.22 3.04
N THR A 138 -0.99 12.03 3.23
CA THR A 138 0.37 11.82 3.72
C THR A 138 1.24 11.18 2.66
N GLN A 139 2.49 11.60 2.59
CA GLN A 139 3.44 11.13 1.58
C GLN A 139 3.69 9.63 1.69
N ILE A 140 3.75 8.97 0.54
CA ILE A 140 4.15 7.58 0.39
C ILE A 140 5.56 7.58 -0.19
N LEU A 141 6.49 6.98 0.53
CA LEU A 141 7.87 6.80 0.10
C LEU A 141 8.12 5.32 -0.15
N ALA A 142 8.95 5.01 -1.15
CA ALA A 142 9.48 3.67 -1.39
C ALA A 142 11.00 3.72 -1.36
N HIS A 143 11.62 2.65 -0.89
CA HIS A 143 13.08 2.52 -0.99
C HIS A 143 13.50 2.42 -2.47
N GLU A 144 14.54 3.15 -2.85
CA GLU A 144 15.09 3.28 -4.21
C GLU A 144 15.31 1.90 -4.86
N GLU A 145 15.80 0.94 -4.09
CA GLU A 145 16.07 -0.43 -4.54
C GLU A 145 14.80 -1.14 -5.04
N LEU A 146 13.63 -0.87 -4.45
CA LEU A 146 12.37 -1.48 -4.88
C LEU A 146 11.95 -0.97 -6.26
N LEU A 147 12.20 0.31 -6.56
CA LEU A 147 11.95 0.89 -7.88
C LEU A 147 12.92 0.34 -8.93
N GLY A 148 14.16 0.02 -8.54
CA GLY A 148 15.15 -0.63 -9.40
C GLY A 148 14.75 -2.06 -9.79
N ILE A 149 14.35 -2.88 -8.81
CA ILE A 149 13.87 -4.26 -9.03
C ILE A 149 12.65 -4.27 -9.96
N ALA A 150 11.72 -3.34 -9.76
CA ALA A 150 10.54 -3.22 -10.60
C ALA A 150 10.86 -2.76 -12.04
N GLY A 151 11.91 -1.96 -12.23
CA GLY A 151 12.42 -1.55 -13.54
C GLY A 151 12.79 -2.74 -14.42
N ASP A 152 13.42 -3.77 -13.86
CA ASP A 152 13.76 -5.00 -14.58
C ASP A 152 12.51 -5.80 -14.97
N LEU A 153 11.49 -5.86 -14.10
CA LEU A 153 10.19 -6.47 -14.42
C LEU A 153 9.39 -5.66 -15.47
N SER A 154 9.58 -4.34 -15.53
CA SER A 154 8.89 -3.43 -16.46
C SER A 154 9.36 -3.55 -17.91
N THR A 155 10.52 -4.17 -18.16
CA THR A 155 11.11 -4.29 -19.49
C THR A 155 10.59 -5.51 -20.27
N GLY A 156 9.81 -6.41 -19.65
CA GLY A 156 9.35 -7.65 -20.31
C GLY A 156 7.92 -8.12 -20.02
N ASP A 157 7.45 -8.07 -18.77
CA ASP A 157 6.36 -8.98 -18.36
C ASP A 157 5.03 -8.30 -17.94
N TRP A 158 5.05 -7.07 -17.42
CA TRP A 158 3.80 -6.42 -17.02
C TRP A 158 2.92 -5.99 -18.22
N LYS A 159 3.54 -5.64 -19.36
CA LYS A 159 2.79 -5.22 -20.56
C LYS A 159 2.18 -6.37 -21.37
N SER A 160 2.56 -7.62 -21.10
CA SER A 160 2.19 -8.79 -21.90
C SER A 160 1.03 -9.62 -21.32
N THR A 161 0.50 -9.25 -20.15
CA THR A 161 -0.63 -9.96 -19.52
C THR A 161 -1.93 -9.19 -19.74
N GLU A 162 -3.04 -9.88 -20.01
CA GLU A 162 -4.38 -9.26 -20.15
C GLU A 162 -4.78 -8.55 -18.84
N THR A 163 -4.39 -7.28 -18.68
CA THR A 163 -4.72 -6.49 -17.49
C THR A 163 -6.00 -5.69 -17.72
N LYS A 164 -6.87 -5.66 -16.72
CA LYS A 164 -8.12 -4.88 -16.74
C LYS A 164 -8.12 -3.88 -15.58
N PRO A 165 -8.72 -2.69 -15.73
CA PRO A 165 -8.88 -1.76 -14.61
C PRO A 165 -9.61 -2.46 -13.46
N PHE A 166 -9.13 -2.28 -12.23
CA PHE A 166 -9.83 -2.80 -11.07
C PHE A 166 -11.17 -2.11 -10.88
N SER A 167 -12.23 -2.89 -10.68
CA SER A 167 -13.57 -2.41 -10.31
C SER A 167 -13.88 -2.88 -8.89
N SER A 168 -14.12 -1.94 -7.99
CA SER A 168 -14.57 -2.23 -6.62
C SER A 168 -16.01 -2.74 -6.56
N SER A 169 -16.80 -2.51 -7.61
CA SER A 169 -18.14 -3.07 -7.73
C SER A 169 -18.07 -4.47 -8.34
N PRO A 170 -18.70 -5.50 -7.73
CA PRO A 170 -18.93 -6.75 -8.44
C PRO A 170 -19.66 -6.44 -9.75
N PRO A 171 -19.40 -7.16 -10.85
CA PRO A 171 -20.26 -7.08 -12.00
C PRO A 171 -21.70 -7.32 -11.53
N PHE A 172 -22.61 -6.40 -11.88
CA PHE A 172 -24.02 -6.55 -11.51
C PHE A 172 -24.52 -7.87 -12.10
N MET A 173 -24.79 -8.83 -11.23
CA MET A 173 -25.33 -10.13 -11.58
C MET A 173 -26.82 -10.07 -11.30
N GLY A 174 -27.63 -10.30 -12.34
CA GLY A 174 -29.08 -10.37 -12.16
C GLY A 174 -29.46 -11.50 -11.21
N PRO A 175 -30.63 -11.44 -10.54
CA PRO A 175 -31.05 -12.49 -9.61
C PRO A 175 -31.06 -13.89 -10.23
N ASP A 176 -31.48 -14.02 -11.50
CA ASP A 176 -31.50 -15.29 -12.22
C ASP A 176 -30.09 -15.82 -12.52
N GLU A 177 -29.17 -14.93 -12.93
CA GLU A 177 -27.77 -15.26 -13.19
C GLU A 177 -27.04 -15.65 -11.89
N LEU A 178 -27.37 -14.98 -10.78
CA LEU A 178 -26.83 -15.29 -9.47
C LEU A 178 -27.34 -16.64 -8.98
N GLU A 179 -28.61 -16.94 -9.17
CA GLU A 179 -29.16 -18.25 -8.84
C GLU A 179 -28.47 -19.35 -9.65
N GLU A 180 -28.26 -19.15 -10.94
CA GLU A 180 -27.56 -20.11 -11.79
C GLU A 180 -26.09 -20.27 -11.38
N HIS A 181 -25.42 -19.18 -11.00
CA HIS A 181 -24.05 -19.21 -10.51
C HIS A 181 -23.94 -19.99 -9.20
N LEU A 182 -24.83 -19.72 -8.23
CA LEU A 182 -24.88 -20.41 -6.94
C LEU A 182 -25.19 -21.90 -7.09
N ARG A 183 -26.01 -22.28 -8.09
CA ARG A 183 -26.31 -23.69 -8.41
C ARG A 183 -25.10 -24.44 -8.98
N ARG A 184 -24.14 -23.74 -9.58
CA ARG A 184 -22.93 -24.34 -10.18
C ARG A 184 -21.75 -24.41 -9.20
N LEU A 185 -21.80 -23.68 -8.09
CA LEU A 185 -20.75 -23.72 -7.07
C LEU A 185 -20.78 -25.03 -6.29
N ASN A 186 -19.63 -25.67 -6.20
CA ASN A 186 -19.43 -26.85 -5.36
C ASN A 186 -19.00 -26.42 -3.95
N PRO A 187 -19.27 -27.25 -2.93
CA PRO A 187 -18.81 -26.97 -1.56
C PRO A 187 -17.29 -26.76 -1.44
N GLU A 188 -16.48 -27.37 -2.31
CA GLU A 188 -15.01 -27.22 -2.32
C GLU A 188 -14.57 -25.83 -2.84
N ASP A 189 -15.41 -25.15 -3.62
CA ASP A 189 -15.13 -23.81 -4.18
C ASP A 189 -15.14 -22.71 -3.11
N PHE A 190 -15.74 -22.98 -1.94
CA PHE A 190 -15.73 -22.08 -0.78
C PHE A 190 -14.42 -22.15 0.03
N GLY A 191 -13.47 -22.98 -0.40
CA GLY A 191 -12.22 -23.24 0.30
C GLY A 191 -12.40 -24.24 1.44
N ARG A 192 -11.35 -25.02 1.73
CA ARG A 192 -11.33 -25.91 2.89
C ARG A 192 -11.15 -25.07 4.15
N PHE A 193 -12.24 -24.78 4.83
CA PHE A 193 -12.19 -24.23 6.17
C PHE A 193 -11.70 -25.33 7.12
N THR A 194 -10.40 -25.36 7.39
CA THR A 194 -9.85 -26.10 8.54
C THR A 194 -9.94 -25.19 9.77
N PRO A 195 -10.85 -25.48 10.71
CA PRO A 195 -11.01 -24.70 11.94
C PRO A 195 -9.79 -24.80 12.87
#